data_AF-A0A1G9QTU1-F1
#
_entry.id   AF-A0A1G9QTU1-F1
#
_cell.length_a   1.000
_cell.length_b   1.000
_cell.length_c   1.000
_cell.angle_alpha   90.00
_cell.angle_beta   90.00
_cell.angle_gamma   90.00
#
_symmetry.space_group_name_H-M   'P 1'
#
loop_
_entity.id
_entity.type
_entity.pdbx_description
1 polymer ?
#
loop_
_entity_poly.entity_id
_entity_poly.type
_entity_poly.pdbx_seq_one_letter_code
_entity_poly.pdbx_strand_id
1 'polypeptide(L)'
;MSSQLSHGASVAIRRFAGWVARGSVGHPVLDGIDYWDELKDSPSQMEICFAVFVNVLELDDQGLPINEKYAERRAATWLYLYCTGELPPGEPGLEPWECALY
;
A
#
# COMPACT_ATOMS: atom_id res chain seq x y z
N MET A 1 12.00 14.99 22.18
CA MET A 1 11.77 14.18 20.96
C MET A 1 10.58 14.79 20.25
N SER A 2 10.64 14.97 18.93
CA SER A 2 9.47 15.41 18.16
C SER A 2 8.48 14.25 18.08
N SER A 3 7.21 14.49 18.35
CA SER A 3 6.14 13.49 18.20
C SER A 3 5.68 13.31 16.73
N GLN A 4 6.34 14.01 15.80
CA GLN A 4 6.01 13.96 14.37
C GLN A 4 6.73 12.79 13.69
N LEU A 5 6.16 12.33 12.57
CA LEU A 5 6.81 11.35 11.70
C LEU A 5 8.17 11.87 11.20
N SER A 6 9.09 10.95 10.91
CA SER A 6 10.33 11.31 10.23
C SER A 6 10.02 11.94 8.87
N HIS A 7 10.96 12.75 8.37
CA HIS A 7 10.82 13.34 7.04
C HIS A 7 10.68 12.25 5.96
N GLY A 8 11.46 11.16 6.06
CA GLY A 8 11.40 10.05 5.12
C GLY A 8 10.04 9.33 5.12
N ALA A 9 9.49 9.03 6.30
CA ALA A 9 8.17 8.42 6.42
C ALA A 9 7.08 9.33 5.84
N SER A 10 7.10 10.62 6.17
CA SER A 10 6.16 11.60 5.62
C SER A 10 6.22 11.67 4.09
N VAL A 11 7.42 11.65 3.52
CA VAL A 11 7.62 11.65 2.06
C VAL A 11 7.09 10.36 1.43
N ALA A 12 7.35 9.19 2.02
CA ALA A 12 6.89 7.89 1.53
C ALA A 12 5.36 7.82 1.52
N ILE A 13 4.71 8.17 2.63
CA ILE A 13 3.24 8.17 2.74
C ILE A 13 2.62 9.15 1.74
N ARG A 14 3.18 10.36 1.61
CA ARG A 14 2.71 11.35 0.62
C ARG A 14 2.85 10.82 -0.81
N ARG A 15 3.95 10.13 -1.11
CA ARG A 15 4.20 9.56 -2.45
C ARG A 15 3.20 8.45 -2.75
N PHE A 16 2.98 7.54 -1.80
CA PHE A 16 1.99 6.47 -1.90
C PHE A 16 0.57 7.01 -2.10
N ALA A 17 0.15 7.98 -1.30
CA ALA A 17 -1.14 8.66 -1.49
C ALA A 17 -1.25 9.27 -2.90
N GLY A 18 -0.16 9.82 -3.43
CA GLY A 18 -0.10 10.29 -4.80
C GLY A 18 -0.27 9.18 -5.85
N TRP A 19 0.29 7.99 -5.63
CA TRP A 19 0.11 6.85 -6.52
C TRP A 19 -1.33 6.35 -6.52
N VAL A 20 -1.93 6.24 -5.33
CA VAL A 20 -3.34 5.90 -5.13
C VAL A 20 -4.21 6.89 -5.90
N ALA A 21 -4.06 8.20 -5.66
CA ALA A 21 -4.82 9.28 -6.30
C ALA A 21 -4.73 9.28 -7.84
N ARG A 22 -3.64 8.78 -8.41
CA ARG A 22 -3.43 8.74 -9.87
C ARG A 22 -3.86 7.42 -10.53
N GLY A 23 -4.25 6.40 -9.77
CA GLY A 23 -4.53 5.09 -10.39
C GLY A 23 -3.28 4.28 -10.71
N SER A 24 -2.14 4.54 -10.04
CA SER A 24 -0.81 4.07 -10.48
C SER A 24 -0.09 3.15 -9.48
N VAL A 25 -0.80 2.65 -8.46
CA VAL A 25 -0.22 1.78 -7.43
C VAL A 25 0.29 0.48 -8.04
N GLY A 26 1.54 0.13 -7.75
CA GLY A 26 2.07 -1.21 -8.04
C GLY A 26 2.17 -1.57 -9.52
N HIS A 27 2.12 -0.60 -10.43
CA HIS A 27 2.24 -0.84 -11.86
C HIS A 27 3.48 -1.74 -12.16
N PRO A 28 3.32 -2.86 -12.90
CA PRO A 28 2.16 -3.21 -13.72
C PRO A 28 1.15 -4.20 -13.08
N VAL A 29 1.24 -4.48 -11.77
CA VAL A 29 0.40 -5.51 -11.11
C VAL A 29 -1.09 -5.26 -11.28
N LEU A 30 -1.51 -3.99 -11.30
CA LEU A 30 -2.90 -3.57 -11.44
C LEU A 30 -3.28 -3.16 -12.87
N ASP A 31 -2.48 -3.51 -13.88
CA ASP A 31 -2.77 -3.16 -15.26
C ASP A 31 -4.12 -3.75 -15.71
N GLY A 32 -5.04 -2.87 -16.12
CA GLY A 32 -6.40 -3.25 -16.52
C GLY A 32 -7.39 -3.39 -15.36
N ILE A 33 -6.98 -3.15 -14.11
CA ILE A 33 -7.87 -3.14 -12.93
C ILE A 33 -8.17 -1.69 -12.54
N ASP A 34 -9.42 -1.27 -12.71
CA ASP A 34 -9.89 0.02 -12.22
C ASP A 34 -10.32 -0.08 -10.75
N TYR A 35 -9.34 -0.14 -9.86
CA TYR A 35 -9.60 -0.24 -8.43
C TYR A 35 -10.30 1.00 -7.86
N TRP A 36 -10.32 2.14 -8.54
CA TRP A 36 -11.04 3.32 -8.07
C TRP A 36 -12.54 3.12 -8.10
N ASP A 37 -13.04 2.51 -9.18
CA ASP A 37 -14.48 2.23 -9.30
C ASP A 37 -14.94 1.22 -8.24
N GLU A 38 -14.08 0.25 -7.89
CA GLU A 38 -14.36 -0.74 -6.84
C GLU A 38 -14.27 -0.15 -5.41
N LEU A 39 -13.32 0.75 -5.17
CA LEU A 39 -13.10 1.34 -3.84
C LEU A 39 -14.08 2.46 -3.49
N LYS A 40 -14.75 3.07 -4.49
CA LYS A 40 -15.70 4.18 -4.26
C LYS A 40 -16.79 3.81 -3.24
N ASP A 41 -17.23 2.56 -3.27
CA ASP A 41 -18.29 2.02 -2.43
C ASP A 41 -17.74 1.26 -1.22
N SER A 42 -16.42 1.15 -1.11
CA SER A 42 -15.74 0.37 -0.06
C SER A 42 -14.57 1.11 0.60
N PRO A 43 -14.83 2.18 1.38
CA PRO A 43 -13.78 2.96 2.04
C PRO A 43 -12.87 2.14 2.97
N SER A 44 -13.42 1.12 3.63
CA SER A 44 -12.64 0.23 4.50
C SER A 44 -11.53 -0.51 3.78
N GLN A 45 -11.70 -0.78 2.48
CA GLN A 45 -10.71 -1.47 1.66
C GLN A 45 -9.54 -0.54 1.29
N MET A 46 -9.84 0.76 1.13
CA MET A 46 -8.82 1.79 0.99
C MET A 46 -8.03 1.96 2.30
N GLU A 47 -8.68 1.92 3.46
CA GLU A 47 -8.00 1.96 4.75
C GLU A 47 -7.01 0.79 4.90
N ILE A 48 -7.42 -0.43 4.54
CA ILE A 48 -6.53 -1.60 4.58
C ILE A 48 -5.40 -1.48 3.56
N CYS A 49 -5.64 -0.93 2.37
CA CYS A 49 -4.58 -0.68 1.38
C CYS A 49 -3.47 0.22 1.94
N PHE A 50 -3.85 1.30 2.64
CA PHE A 50 -2.90 2.16 3.34
C PHE A 50 -2.23 1.45 4.52
N ALA A 51 -2.97 0.64 5.27
CA ALA A 51 -2.41 -0.15 6.37
C ALA A 51 -1.33 -1.10 5.88
N VAL A 52 -1.58 -1.85 4.79
CA VAL A 52 -0.58 -2.73 4.18
C VAL A 52 0.67 -1.97 3.80
N PHE A 53 0.54 -0.82 3.14
CA PHE A 53 1.70 0.00 2.81
C PHE A 53 2.49 0.44 4.05
N VAL A 54 1.81 1.00 5.06
CA VAL A 54 2.46 1.58 6.24
C VAL A 54 3.05 0.50 7.16
N ASN A 55 2.35 -0.61 7.34
CA ASN A 55 2.79 -1.73 8.18
C ASN A 55 4.03 -2.40 7.59
N VAL A 56 4.09 -2.54 6.26
CA VAL A 56 5.23 -3.15 5.57
C VAL A 56 6.40 -2.17 5.40
N LEU A 57 6.15 -0.86 5.42
CA LEU A 57 7.19 0.15 5.21
C LEU A 57 8.24 0.10 6.33
N GLU A 58 9.46 -0.24 5.96
CA GLU A 58 10.62 -0.23 6.84
C GLU A 58 11.39 1.08 6.67
N LEU A 59 11.86 1.61 7.79
CA LEU A 59 12.69 2.80 7.86
C LEU A 59 14.05 2.44 8.47
N ASP A 60 15.11 3.08 7.99
CA ASP A 60 16.43 3.01 8.64
C ASP A 60 16.51 3.87 9.91
N ASP A 61 17.67 3.87 10.56
CA ASP A 61 17.94 4.65 11.77
C ASP A 61 17.80 6.18 11.57
N GLN A 62 17.82 6.66 10.33
CA GLN A 62 17.61 8.06 9.96
C GLN A 62 16.14 8.34 9.60
N GLY A 63 15.28 7.33 9.66
CA GLY A 63 13.87 7.41 9.31
C GLY A 63 13.62 7.48 7.80
N LEU A 64 14.56 7.01 6.97
CA LEU A 64 14.43 6.93 5.51
C LEU A 64 13.89 5.56 5.09
N PRO A 65 12.98 5.50 4.10
CA PRO A 65 12.41 4.24 3.67
C PRO A 65 13.43 3.38 2.92
N ILE A 66 13.55 2.10 3.31
CA ILE A 66 14.49 1.15 2.70
C ILE A 66 13.82 0.11 1.79
N ASN A 67 12.51 -0.07 1.90
CA ASN A 67 11.76 -1.10 1.17
C ASN A 67 10.49 -0.56 0.49
N GLU A 68 10.39 0.75 0.20
CA GLU A 68 9.16 1.41 -0.28
C GLU A 68 8.50 0.70 -1.47
N LYS A 69 9.30 0.21 -2.44
CA LYS A 69 8.78 -0.52 -3.60
C LYS A 69 8.21 -1.89 -3.26
N TYR A 70 8.73 -2.54 -2.23
CA TYR A 70 8.15 -3.75 -1.70
C TYR A 70 6.84 -3.46 -0.98
N ALA A 71 6.80 -2.45 -0.11
CA ALA A 71 5.57 -2.02 0.57
C ALA A 71 4.45 -1.62 -0.42
N GLU A 72 4.79 -0.89 -1.48
CA GLU A 72 3.87 -0.55 -2.57
C GLU A 72 3.32 -1.81 -3.26
N ARG A 73 4.20 -2.79 -3.55
CA ARG A 73 3.81 -4.04 -4.19
C ARG A 73 2.86 -4.86 -3.31
N ARG A 74 3.07 -4.89 -2.00
CA ARG A 74 2.16 -5.55 -1.04
C ARG A 74 0.79 -4.89 -1.01
N ALA A 75 0.74 -3.56 -1.01
CA ALA A 75 -0.52 -2.83 -1.11
C ALA A 75 -1.23 -3.10 -2.45
N ALA A 76 -0.49 -3.24 -3.55
CA ALA A 76 -1.04 -3.65 -4.84
C ALA A 76 -1.59 -5.08 -4.81
N THR A 77 -0.93 -6.02 -4.13
CA THR A 77 -1.45 -7.38 -3.90
C THR A 77 -2.80 -7.35 -3.21
N TRP A 78 -2.98 -6.47 -2.23
CA TRP A 78 -4.28 -6.28 -1.55
C TRP A 78 -5.36 -5.80 -2.53
N LEU A 79 -5.07 -4.76 -3.30
CA LEU A 79 -6.01 -4.22 -4.28
C LEU A 79 -6.39 -5.25 -5.34
N TYR A 80 -5.41 -5.99 -5.86
CA TYR A 80 -5.65 -7.04 -6.84
C TYR A 80 -6.56 -8.13 -6.25
N LEU A 81 -6.25 -8.61 -5.03
CA LEU A 81 -7.03 -9.63 -4.35
C LEU A 81 -8.47 -9.16 -4.10
N TYR A 82 -8.63 -7.90 -3.68
CA TYR A 82 -9.95 -7.33 -3.45
C TYR A 82 -10.77 -7.23 -4.75
N CYS A 83 -10.18 -6.72 -5.83
CA CYS A 83 -10.88 -6.50 -7.10
C CYS A 83 -11.15 -7.79 -7.88
N THR A 84 -10.29 -8.80 -7.76
CA THR A 84 -10.36 -10.02 -8.60
C THR A 84 -10.77 -11.27 -7.82
N GLY A 85 -10.63 -11.27 -6.49
CA GLY A 85 -10.78 -12.46 -5.66
C GLY A 85 -9.60 -13.43 -5.72
N GLU A 86 -8.54 -13.12 -6.48
CA GLU A 86 -7.37 -13.99 -6.68
C GLU A 86 -6.07 -13.29 -6.26
N LEU A 87 -5.02 -14.05 -5.96
CA LEU A 87 -3.69 -13.46 -5.76
C LEU A 87 -3.04 -13.13 -7.11
N PRO A 88 -2.32 -12.01 -7.23
CA PRO A 88 -1.51 -11.76 -8.41
C PRO A 88 -0.52 -12.92 -8.64
N PRO A 89 -0.27 -13.34 -9.90
CA PRO A 89 0.59 -14.46 -10.19
C PRO A 89 1.98 -14.33 -9.56
N GLY A 90 2.36 -15.31 -8.74
CA GLY A 90 3.68 -15.37 -8.09
C GLY A 90 3.82 -14.53 -6.82
N GLU A 91 2.76 -13.83 -6.38
CA GLU A 91 2.76 -13.15 -5.09
C GLU A 91 2.46 -14.12 -3.93
N PRO A 92 3.17 -14.00 -2.80
CA PRO A 92 2.75 -14.66 -1.59
C PRO A 92 1.46 -14.00 -1.06
N GLY A 93 0.66 -14.78 -0.34
CA GLY A 93 -0.51 -14.26 0.37
C GLY A 93 -0.14 -13.15 1.35
N LEU A 94 -1.11 -12.29 1.67
CA LEU A 94 -0.94 -11.25 2.69
C LEU A 94 -1.01 -11.86 4.09
N GLU A 95 -0.06 -11.51 4.92
CA GLU A 95 -0.05 -11.89 6.32
C GLU A 95 -1.06 -11.03 7.10
N PRO A 96 -1.71 -11.57 8.15
CA PRO A 96 -2.73 -10.83 8.89
C PRO A 96 -2.24 -9.50 9.49
N TRP A 97 -0.96 -9.41 9.85
CA TRP A 97 -0.36 -8.20 10.41
C TRP A 97 -0.15 -7.11 9.35
N GLU A 98 0.03 -7.47 8.07
CA GLU A 98 0.12 -6.51 6.98
C GLU A 98 -1.21 -5.72 6.90
N CYS A 99 -2.35 -6.39 7.09
CA CYS A 99 -3.68 -5.80 6.97
C CYS A 99 -4.24 -5.17 8.26
N ALA A 100 -3.51 -5.21 9.38
CA ALA A 100 -4.01 -4.75 10.67
C ALA A 100 -4.16 -3.21 10.72
N LEU A 101 -5.29 -2.74 11.28
CA LEU A 101 -5.56 -1.33 11.52
C LEU A 101 -5.22 -1.01 13.00
N TYR A 102 -4.31 -0.06 13.23
CA TYR A 102 -3.81 0.34 14.56
C TYR A 102 -4.34 1.69 15.03
#